data_AF-A0A967DER7-F1
#
_entry.id   AF-A0A967DER7-F1
#
_cell.length_a   1.000
_cell.length_b   1.000
_cell.length_c   1.000
_cell.angle_alpha   90.00
_cell.angle_beta   90.00
_cell.angle_gamma   90.00
#
_symmetry.space_group_name_H-M   'P 1'
#
loop_
_entity.id
_entity.type
_entity.pdbx_description
1 polymer ?
#
loop_
_entity_poly.entity_id
_entity_poly.type
_entity_poly.pdbx_seq_one_letter_code
_entity_poly.pdbx_strand_id
1 'polypeptide(L)'
;RLVEVGHTYGVQSFLVNDWAGVDQTWLAEACTVGVTAGASAPEHLVQQIVESLQEIGYSNLEEVEMIEEDVRFSLPPELGAVAAQFVSITR
;
A
#
# COMPACT_ATOMS: atom_id res chain seq x y z
N ARG A 1 -11.57 3.17 -8.00
CA ARG A 1 -10.88 4.24 -8.77
C ARG A 1 -9.50 3.82 -9.27
N LEU A 2 -8.50 3.56 -8.41
CA LEU A 2 -7.15 3.18 -8.90
C LEU A 2 -7.16 1.96 -9.85
N VAL A 3 -7.93 0.92 -9.51
CA VAL A 3 -8.13 -0.26 -10.39
C VAL A 3 -8.73 0.12 -11.75
N GLU A 4 -9.74 1.00 -11.77
CA GLU A 4 -10.35 1.49 -13.01
C GLU A 4 -9.34 2.23 -13.89
N VAL A 5 -8.43 3.00 -13.27
CA VAL A 5 -7.35 3.71 -13.97
C VAL A 5 -6.41 2.72 -14.63
N GLY A 6 -5.93 1.70 -13.89
CA GLY A 6 -5.06 0.66 -14.46
C GLY A 6 -5.70 -0.06 -15.65
N HIS A 7 -6.97 -0.44 -15.52
CA HIS A 7 -7.73 -1.03 -16.62
C HIS A 7 -7.88 -0.09 -17.83
N THR A 8 -8.03 1.22 -17.61
CA THR A 8 -8.11 2.20 -18.69
C THR A 8 -6.82 2.26 -19.51
N TYR A 9 -5.67 1.98 -18.88
CA TYR A 9 -4.36 1.87 -19.56
C TYR A 9 -4.06 0.46 -20.07
N GLY A 10 -5.02 -0.47 -20.03
CA GLY A 10 -4.85 -1.84 -20.51
C GLY A 10 -4.01 -2.73 -19.60
N VAL A 11 -3.77 -2.30 -18.35
CA VAL A 11 -3.05 -3.10 -17.35
C VAL A 11 -4.06 -3.90 -16.53
N GLN A 12 -3.75 -5.16 -16.28
CA GLN A 12 -4.53 -5.97 -15.36
C GLN A 12 -4.33 -5.43 -13.93
N SER A 13 -5.41 -5.11 -13.25
CA SER A 13 -5.37 -4.40 -11.97
C SER A 13 -6.40 -4.99 -11.02
N PHE A 14 -6.03 -5.11 -9.75
CA PHE A 14 -6.84 -5.75 -8.73
C PHE A 14 -6.81 -4.93 -7.44
N LEU A 15 -7.92 -4.96 -6.71
CA LEU A 15 -7.99 -4.42 -5.36
C LEU A 15 -7.85 -5.58 -4.38
N VAL A 16 -6.83 -5.52 -3.54
CA VAL A 16 -6.58 -6.48 -2.46
C VAL A 16 -6.45 -5.73 -1.14
N ASN A 17 -6.83 -6.39 -0.04
CA ASN A 17 -6.69 -5.82 1.31
C ASN A 17 -5.31 -6.14 1.92
N ASP A 18 -4.75 -7.28 1.55
CA ASP A 18 -3.50 -7.83 2.06
C ASP A 18 -2.96 -8.87 1.06
N TRP A 19 -1.79 -9.45 1.40
CA TRP A 19 -1.15 -10.48 0.58
C TRP A 19 -2.02 -11.74 0.40
N ALA A 20 -2.83 -12.12 1.38
CA ALA A 20 -3.67 -13.31 1.28
C ALA A 20 -4.79 -13.15 0.24
N GLY A 21 -5.14 -11.91 -0.11
CA GLY A 21 -6.04 -11.59 -1.22
C GLY A 21 -5.41 -11.69 -2.61
N VAL A 22 -4.10 -11.90 -2.72
CA VAL A 22 -3.40 -12.00 -4.00
C VAL A 22 -3.51 -13.42 -4.54
N ASP A 23 -4.13 -13.56 -5.71
CA ASP A 23 -4.14 -14.83 -6.44
C ASP A 23 -2.82 -14.96 -7.22
N GLN A 24 -2.06 -16.02 -6.92
CA GLN A 24 -0.76 -16.26 -7.57
C GLN A 24 -0.87 -16.48 -9.08
N THR A 25 -2.05 -16.87 -9.58
CA THR A 25 -2.27 -17.00 -11.02
C THR A 25 -2.14 -15.68 -11.77
N TRP A 26 -2.35 -14.53 -11.09
CA TRP A 26 -2.13 -13.20 -11.66
C TRP A 26 -0.65 -12.90 -11.92
N LEU A 27 0.24 -13.59 -11.23
CA LEU A 27 1.69 -13.35 -11.26
C LEU A 27 2.42 -14.27 -12.25
N ALA A 28 1.78 -15.36 -12.68
CA ALA A 28 2.42 -16.43 -13.44
C ALA A 28 3.13 -15.97 -14.74
N GLU A 29 2.57 -14.96 -15.42
CA GLU A 29 3.14 -14.39 -16.65
C GLU A 29 3.64 -12.95 -16.47
N ALA A 30 3.55 -12.40 -15.26
CA ALA A 30 3.89 -11.00 -14.99
C ALA A 30 5.39 -10.86 -14.71
N CYS A 31 6.14 -10.25 -15.63
CA CYS A 31 7.54 -9.89 -15.40
C CYS A 31 7.70 -8.68 -14.46
N THR A 32 6.67 -7.83 -14.38
CA THR A 32 6.69 -6.59 -13.60
C THR A 32 5.34 -6.41 -12.92
N VAL A 33 5.37 -6.07 -11.63
CA VAL A 33 4.18 -5.86 -10.80
C VAL A 33 4.27 -4.47 -10.19
N GLY A 34 3.26 -3.64 -10.44
CA GLY A 34 3.10 -2.35 -9.77
C GLY A 34 2.24 -2.52 -8.52
N VAL A 35 2.71 -2.01 -7.39
CA VAL A 35 1.95 -1.95 -6.14
C VAL A 35 1.66 -0.49 -5.83
N THR A 36 0.41 -0.18 -5.54
CA THR A 36 -0.03 1.16 -5.13
C THR A 36 -1.16 1.00 -4.12
N ALA A 37 -1.44 2.07 -3.38
CA ALA A 37 -2.49 2.06 -2.38
C ALA A 37 -3.31 3.35 -2.43
N GLY A 38 -4.57 3.25 -2.01
CA GLY A 38 -5.39 4.43 -1.81
C GLY A 38 -4.89 5.24 -0.61
N ALA A 39 -5.20 6.54 -0.57
CA ALA A 39 -4.76 7.47 0.47
C ALA A 39 -5.12 7.06 1.93
N SER A 40 -6.07 6.14 2.11
CA SER A 40 -6.49 5.65 3.43
C SER A 40 -5.83 4.32 3.85
N ALA A 41 -5.03 3.71 2.99
CA ALA A 41 -4.41 2.43 3.28
C ALA A 41 -3.17 2.62 4.16
N PRO A 42 -3.02 1.84 5.25
CA PRO A 42 -1.80 1.83 6.04
C PRO A 42 -0.57 1.41 5.22
N GLU A 43 0.54 2.14 5.39
CA GLU A 43 1.81 1.90 4.70
C GLU A 43 2.34 0.47 4.89
N HIS A 44 2.23 -0.08 6.10
CA HIS A 44 2.73 -1.42 6.41
C HIS A 44 2.07 -2.53 5.57
N LEU A 45 0.82 -2.35 5.10
CA LEU A 45 0.16 -3.34 4.25
C LEU A 45 0.80 -3.38 2.85
N VAL A 46 1.18 -2.22 2.33
CA VAL A 46 1.91 -2.10 1.06
C VAL A 46 3.26 -2.78 1.20
N GLN A 47 3.97 -2.48 2.29
CA GLN A 47 5.28 -3.05 2.56
C GLN A 47 5.23 -4.58 2.66
N GLN A 48 4.23 -5.15 3.36
CA GLN A 48 4.05 -6.61 3.45
C GLN A 48 3.82 -7.27 2.09
N ILE A 49 3.06 -6.64 1.19
CA ILE A 49 2.85 -7.14 -0.17
C ILE A 49 4.17 -7.10 -0.96
N VAL A 50 4.92 -6.00 -0.86
CA VAL A 50 6.22 -5.85 -1.52
C VAL A 50 7.23 -6.90 -1.03
N GLU A 51 7.31 -7.13 0.27
CA GLU A 51 8.17 -8.16 0.87
C GLU A 51 7.78 -9.55 0.38
N SER A 52 6.48 -9.86 0.35
CA SER A 52 5.98 -11.15 -0.12
C SER A 52 6.26 -11.37 -1.62
N LEU A 53 6.19 -10.32 -2.44
CA LEU A 53 6.59 -10.36 -3.85
C LEU A 53 8.10 -10.63 -4.00
N GLN A 54 8.94 -10.04 -3.14
CA GLN A 54 10.38 -10.29 -3.16
C GLN A 54 10.70 -11.75 -2.82
N GLU A 55 10.00 -12.34 -1.83
CA GLU A 55 10.19 -13.75 -1.44
C GLU A 55 9.93 -14.74 -2.59
N ILE A 56 9.02 -14.40 -3.51
CA ILE A 56 8.68 -15.24 -4.67
C ILE A 56 9.47 -14.89 -5.94
N GLY A 57 10.43 -13.97 -5.86
CA GLY A 57 11.41 -13.71 -6.93
C GLY A 57 11.41 -12.29 -7.53
N TYR A 58 10.50 -11.40 -7.14
CA TYR A 58 10.50 -10.00 -7.58
C TYR A 58 11.51 -9.17 -6.79
N SER A 59 12.79 -9.44 -7.01
CA SER A 59 13.90 -8.87 -6.23
C SER A 59 14.35 -7.47 -6.65
N ASN A 60 13.94 -6.99 -7.83
CA ASN A 60 14.28 -5.65 -8.30
C ASN A 60 13.20 -4.65 -7.90
N LEU A 61 13.34 -4.06 -6.71
CA LEU A 61 12.45 -3.02 -6.21
C LEU A 61 12.90 -1.65 -6.72
N GLU A 62 12.00 -0.98 -7.44
CA GLU A 62 12.16 0.41 -7.84
C GLU A 62 11.01 1.22 -7.24
N GLU A 63 11.33 2.18 -6.37
CA GLU A 63 10.37 3.11 -5.82
C GLU A 63 10.22 4.31 -6.75
N VAL A 64 9.00 4.54 -7.24
CA VAL A 64 8.70 5.60 -8.19
C VAL A 64 7.86 6.68 -7.49
N GLU A 65 8.53 7.74 -7.06
CA GLU A 65 7.88 8.93 -6.52
C GLU A 65 7.83 10.02 -7.61
N MET A 66 6.62 10.35 -8.09
CA MET A 66 6.46 11.34 -9.17
C MET A 66 6.17 12.76 -8.64
N ILE A 67 5.55 12.90 -7.47
CA ILE A 67 5.14 14.19 -6.91
C ILE A 67 5.25 14.11 -5.38
N GLU A 68 6.03 15.02 -4.79
CA GLU A 68 6.10 15.20 -3.34
C GLU A 68 4.87 16.00 -2.88
N GLU A 69 3.97 15.39 -2.11
CA GLU A 69 2.75 16.04 -1.61
C GLU A 69 2.88 16.45 -0.13
N ASP A 70 3.23 17.71 0.15
CA ASP A 70 3.32 18.25 1.53
C ASP A 70 2.01 18.94 1.96
N VAL A 71 0.94 18.17 2.19
CA VAL A 71 -0.33 18.69 2.72
C VAL A 71 -0.49 18.32 4.19
N ARG A 72 -0.40 19.32 5.08
CA ARG A 72 -0.61 19.13 6.52
C ARG A 72 -1.96 19.70 6.96
N PHE A 73 -2.79 18.86 7.57
CA PHE A 73 -4.01 19.30 8.25
C PHE A 73 -3.72 19.48 9.75
N SER A 74 -3.72 20.72 10.23
CA SER A 74 -3.62 21.00 11.66
C SER A 74 -4.91 20.58 12.36
N LEU A 75 -4.78 19.93 13.53
CA LEU A 75 -5.93 19.65 14.37
C LEU A 75 -6.58 20.97 14.81
N PRO A 76 -7.92 21.11 14.69
CA PRO A 76 -8.62 22.25 15.27
C PRO A 76 -8.28 22.39 16.76
N PRO A 77 -8.12 23.62 17.28
CA PRO A 77 -7.70 23.86 18.66
C PRO A 77 -8.64 23.23 19.71
N GLU A 78 -9.89 22.94 19.33
CA GLU A 78 -10.89 22.28 20.17
C GLU A 78 -10.62 20.78 20.43
N LEU A 79 -9.69 20.15 19.70
CA LEU A 79 -9.32 18.73 19.84
C LEU A 79 -7.94 18.50 20.51
N GLY A 80 -7.27 19.58 20.94
CA GLY A 80 -5.86 19.58 21.36
C GLY A 80 -5.49 18.86 22.68
N ALA A 81 -6.36 18.03 23.25
CA ALA A 81 -6.04 17.29 24.47
C ALA A 81 -6.80 15.96 24.59
N VAL A 82 -6.48 14.99 23.74
CA VAL A 82 -6.68 13.58 24.11
C VAL A 82 -5.29 12.97 24.27
N ALA A 83 -4.84 12.88 25.51
CA ALA A 83 -3.62 12.17 25.87
C ALA A 83 -3.72 10.74 25.32
N ALA A 84 -2.78 10.35 24.45
CA ALA A 84 -2.67 8.98 23.97
C ALA A 84 -2.44 8.05 25.18
N GLN A 85 -3.47 7.29 25.56
CA GLN A 85 -3.34 6.19 26.50
C GLN A 85 -2.68 5.03 25.76
N PHE A 86 -1.39 4.81 26.01
CA PHE A 86 -0.73 3.58 25.59
C PHE A 86 -0.96 2.51 26.65
N VAL A 87 -1.45 1.34 26.22
CA VAL A 87 -1.46 0.11 27.01
C VAL A 87 -0.31 -0.75 26.52
N SER A 88 0.68 -1.00 27.36
CA SER A 88 1.77 -1.96 27.09
C SER A 88 1.40 -3.34 27.60
N ILE A 89 1.53 -4.37 26.76
CA ILE A 89 1.48 -5.79 27.16
C ILE A 89 2.85 -6.40 26.86
N THR A 90 3.49 -6.97 27.88
CA THR A 90 4.79 -7.65 27.78
C THR A 90 4.58 -9.17 27.77
N ARG A 91 5.36 -9.88 26.95
CA ARG A 91 5.86 -11.21 27.31
C ARG A 91 7.35 -11.30 26.99
#